data_AF-A0A826HMH3-F1
#
_entry.id   AF-A0A826HMH3-F1
#
_cell.length_a   1.000
_cell.length_b   1.000
_cell.length_c   1.000
_cell.angle_alpha   90.00
_cell.angle_beta   90.00
_cell.angle_gamma   90.00
#
_symmetry.space_group_name_H-M   'P 1'
#
loop_
_entity.id
_entity.type
_entity.pdbx_description
1 polymer ?
#
loop_
_entity_poly.entity_id
_entity_poly.type
_entity_poly.pdbx_seq_one_letter_code
_entity_poly.pdbx_strand_id
1 'polypeptide(L)'
;MTRNTSYLTFQLKQNLLSKKNWGVCLIFFAWSLWFCYQYLPENGTLENFSRQEVTDKLLKNEKFMKTFKPAFPNYPTIANAGIYIPQFITAERAQLAAAAKGDYKKVAASMNDELLLTDHLVLQGQPWLSYPLQYYNDPNVVRDAGSGNQSRNGHYWNLEARTRLQQYAHMKDNDINAAVINQQTALQQLERAFFYGLALALLIATAIISTDLVTRDRKKTSILRNLPLTAWGMINYKSLSALLMSGGLVLGFLVILLPCNMLRFGIGSLTLPIPVYQSISFTTISLGRFMLEAFVLLLLGMWLIIRLQIVLQLVLKSEFASLAMTSLLLVSETFYFVPGLVSINNWSLYLLPSYFNIGQLVVGFQNFRYETTKMTFMFGMMLFMSILIVVEVVIYCLTHKRHTRKARLS
;
A
#
# COMPACT_ATOMS: atom_id res chain seq x y z
N MET A 1 -34.09 16.15 18.81
CA MET A 1 -33.23 15.04 18.30
C MET A 1 -34.10 13.84 17.96
N THR A 2 -34.11 13.40 16.71
CA THR A 2 -34.82 12.18 16.29
C THR A 2 -34.28 10.94 17.02
N ARG A 3 -35.13 10.03 17.50
CA ARG A 3 -34.73 8.87 18.35
C ARG A 3 -33.59 8.01 17.77
N ASN A 4 -33.46 7.97 16.44
CA ASN A 4 -32.37 7.34 15.71
C ASN A 4 -30.98 7.93 16.01
N THR A 5 -30.88 9.26 16.10
CA THR A 5 -29.61 9.93 16.45
C THR A 5 -29.21 9.58 17.88
N SER A 6 -30.18 9.43 18.79
CA SER A 6 -29.93 9.04 20.17
C SER A 6 -29.27 7.65 20.30
N TYR A 7 -29.64 6.67 19.46
CA TYR A 7 -29.03 5.34 19.50
C TYR A 7 -27.62 5.32 18.92
N LEU A 8 -27.39 6.02 17.81
CA LEU A 8 -26.04 6.15 17.23
C LEU A 8 -25.10 6.86 18.20
N THR A 9 -25.52 7.96 18.81
CA THR A 9 -24.72 8.67 19.82
C THR A 9 -24.42 7.79 21.03
N PHE A 10 -25.39 6.98 21.48
CA PHE A 10 -25.16 5.99 22.53
C PHE A 10 -24.10 4.96 22.13
N GLN A 11 -24.19 4.40 20.92
CA GLN A 11 -23.20 3.42 20.42
C GLN A 11 -21.81 4.04 20.25
N LEU A 12 -21.73 5.28 19.74
CA LEU A 12 -20.48 6.02 19.63
C LEU A 12 -19.86 6.27 21.00
N LYS A 13 -20.63 6.75 21.98
CA LYS A 13 -20.16 6.95 23.34
C LYS A 13 -19.69 5.64 23.96
N GLN A 14 -20.41 4.54 23.73
CA GLN A 14 -20.02 3.23 24.23
C GLN A 14 -18.71 2.72 23.60
N ASN A 15 -18.51 2.95 22.31
CA ASN A 15 -17.27 2.59 21.62
C ASN A 15 -16.10 3.48 22.05
N LEU A 16 -16.32 4.78 22.22
CA LEU A 16 -15.32 5.75 22.68
C LEU A 16 -14.95 5.58 24.16
N LEU A 17 -15.82 5.05 25.00
CA LEU A 17 -15.50 4.79 26.41
C LEU A 17 -14.97 3.37 26.65
N SER A 18 -14.88 2.55 25.60
CA SER A 18 -14.40 1.17 25.72
C SER A 18 -12.89 1.14 25.93
N LYS A 19 -12.46 0.61 27.08
CA LYS A 19 -11.03 0.40 27.40
C LYS A 19 -10.33 -0.45 26.33
N LYS A 20 -11.03 -1.46 25.79
CA LYS A 20 -10.55 -2.31 24.69
C LYS A 20 -10.24 -1.46 23.45
N ASN A 21 -11.18 -0.61 23.04
CA ASN A 21 -10.99 0.19 21.84
C ASN A 21 -9.89 1.24 22.02
N TRP A 22 -9.78 1.86 23.20
CA TRP A 22 -8.63 2.72 23.52
C TRP A 22 -7.29 1.96 23.48
N GLY A 23 -7.26 0.72 23.97
CA GLY A 23 -6.07 -0.14 23.83
C GLY A 23 -5.67 -0.34 22.37
N VAL A 24 -6.64 -0.59 21.48
CA VAL A 24 -6.39 -0.69 20.03
C VAL A 24 -5.89 0.64 19.46
N CYS A 25 -6.53 1.77 19.80
CA CYS A 25 -6.10 3.09 19.36
C CYS A 25 -4.66 3.39 19.80
N LEU A 26 -4.30 3.10 21.06
CA LEU A 26 -2.96 3.33 21.59
C LEU A 26 -1.91 2.46 20.88
N ILE A 27 -2.19 1.17 20.68
CA ILE A 27 -1.29 0.27 19.94
C ILE A 27 -1.15 0.75 18.50
N PHE A 28 -2.25 1.12 17.84
CA PHE A 28 -2.22 1.60 16.47
C PHE A 28 -1.45 2.92 16.34
N PHE A 29 -1.59 3.85 17.28
CA PHE A 29 -0.83 5.11 17.26
C PHE A 29 0.64 4.90 17.59
N ALA A 30 0.98 4.02 18.52
CA ALA A 30 2.38 3.64 18.77
C ALA A 30 3.02 3.01 17.53
N TRP A 31 2.30 2.09 16.87
CA TRP A 31 2.71 1.53 15.59
C TRP A 31 2.81 2.60 14.50
N SER A 32 1.86 3.53 14.42
CA SER A 32 1.86 4.63 13.44
C SER A 32 3.08 5.54 13.61
N LEU A 33 3.46 5.84 14.85
CA LEU A 33 4.67 6.58 15.15
C LEU A 33 5.91 5.80 14.67
N TRP A 34 6.09 4.56 15.11
CA TRP A 34 7.22 3.73 14.64
C TRP A 34 7.25 3.61 13.11
N PHE A 35 6.10 3.39 12.49
CA PHE A 35 5.96 3.23 11.05
C PHE A 35 6.36 4.51 10.30
N CYS A 36 5.92 5.68 10.77
CA CYS A 36 6.26 6.95 10.13
C CYS A 36 7.70 7.40 10.40
N TYR A 37 8.26 7.13 11.59
CA TYR A 37 9.57 7.63 12.00
C TYR A 37 10.74 6.70 11.68
N GLN A 38 10.51 5.39 11.70
CA GLN A 38 11.55 4.39 11.45
C GLN A 38 11.34 3.72 10.10
N TYR A 39 10.17 3.11 9.90
CA TYR A 39 9.96 2.20 8.78
C TYR A 39 9.89 2.91 7.41
N LEU A 40 9.12 3.99 7.29
CA LEU A 40 9.00 4.73 6.03
C LEU A 40 10.30 5.41 5.58
N PRO A 41 11.11 6.02 6.47
CA PRO A 41 12.41 6.58 6.09
C PRO A 41 13.45 5.54 5.69
N GLU A 42 13.52 4.40 6.39
CA GLU A 42 14.43 3.29 6.06
C GLU A 42 14.09 2.65 4.71
N ASN A 43 12.80 2.52 4.41
CA ASN A 43 12.30 2.05 3.11
C ASN A 43 11.98 3.23 2.18
N GLY A 44 12.90 4.20 2.13
CA GLY A 44 12.85 5.31 1.19
C GLY A 44 13.00 4.85 -0.26
N THR A 45 12.79 5.76 -1.20
CA THR A 45 12.89 5.42 -2.61
C THR A 45 14.33 5.25 -3.02
N LEU A 46 14.61 4.11 -3.64
CA LEU A 46 15.96 3.66 -3.98
C LEU A 46 16.60 4.55 -5.04
N GLU A 47 15.80 5.07 -5.97
CA GLU A 47 16.23 6.10 -6.91
C GLU A 47 15.94 7.48 -6.33
N ASN A 48 16.86 7.95 -5.50
CA ASN A 48 16.87 9.29 -4.92
C ASN A 48 18.00 10.14 -5.51
N PHE A 49 17.72 11.43 -5.64
CA PHE A 49 18.72 12.43 -5.97
C PHE A 49 19.33 12.99 -4.68
N SER A 50 20.63 12.77 -4.50
CA SER A 50 21.46 13.44 -3.51
C SER A 50 22.67 14.04 -4.19
N ARG A 51 22.91 15.35 -4.01
CA ARG A 51 24.10 16.02 -4.58
C ARG A 51 25.39 15.34 -4.12
N GLN A 52 25.45 14.92 -2.85
CA GLN A 52 26.62 14.23 -2.30
C GLN A 52 26.82 12.87 -2.98
N GLU A 53 25.77 12.06 -3.07
CA GLU A 53 25.87 10.73 -3.64
C GLU A 53 26.25 10.76 -5.12
N VAL A 54 25.67 11.66 -5.90
CA VAL A 54 26.02 11.83 -7.33
C VAL A 54 27.45 12.35 -7.48
N THR A 55 27.91 13.22 -6.58
CA THR A 55 29.31 13.68 -6.58
C THR A 55 30.28 12.53 -6.27
N ASP A 56 29.94 11.69 -5.29
CA ASP A 56 30.77 10.54 -4.92
C ASP A 56 30.82 9.49 -6.05
N LYS A 57 29.68 9.23 -6.72
CA LYS A 57 29.61 8.37 -7.92
C LYS A 57 30.47 8.93 -9.06
N LEU A 58 30.36 10.23 -9.34
CA LEU A 58 31.16 10.92 -10.35
C LEU A 58 32.66 10.80 -10.08
N LEU A 59 33.10 11.10 -8.86
CA LEU A 59 34.50 11.02 -8.47
C LEU A 59 35.03 9.58 -8.57
N LYS A 60 34.22 8.58 -8.21
CA LYS A 60 34.56 7.15 -8.35
C LYS A 60 34.75 6.79 -9.82
N ASN A 61 33.83 7.19 -10.69
CA ASN A 61 33.87 6.89 -12.12
C ASN A 61 35.04 7.61 -12.82
N GLU A 62 35.30 8.87 -12.49
CA GLU A 62 36.45 9.60 -13.01
C GLU A 62 37.78 8.99 -12.56
N LYS A 63 37.88 8.57 -11.29
CA LYS A 63 39.05 7.86 -10.76
C LYS A 63 39.27 6.54 -11.49
N PHE A 64 38.21 5.76 -11.70
CA PHE A 64 38.26 4.53 -12.47
C PHE A 64 38.81 4.81 -13.88
N MET A 65 38.25 5.78 -14.61
CA MET A 65 38.68 6.11 -15.97
C MET A 65 40.12 6.63 -16.06
N LYS A 66 40.64 7.32 -15.03
CA LYS A 66 42.07 7.72 -14.97
C LYS A 66 43.01 6.52 -14.84
N THR A 67 42.58 5.49 -14.13
CA THR A 67 43.36 4.25 -13.93
C THR A 67 43.07 3.17 -14.95
N PHE A 68 42.01 3.35 -15.76
CA PHE A 68 41.55 2.38 -16.73
C PHE A 68 42.57 2.28 -17.88
N LYS A 69 43.37 1.22 -17.83
CA LYS A 69 44.13 0.73 -18.97
C LYS A 69 43.34 -0.43 -19.54
N PRO A 70 43.00 -0.44 -20.84
CA PRO A 70 42.43 -1.61 -21.48
C PRO A 70 43.51 -2.70 -21.52
N ALA A 71 43.76 -3.37 -20.39
CA ALA A 71 44.81 -4.35 -20.22
C ALA A 71 44.55 -5.61 -21.06
N PHE A 72 43.29 -5.80 -21.50
CA PHE A 72 42.90 -6.90 -22.36
C PHE A 72 41.83 -6.45 -23.36
N PRO A 73 42.22 -6.01 -24.58
CA PRO A 73 41.29 -5.67 -25.66
C PRO A 73 40.35 -6.83 -26.03
N ASN A 74 40.75 -8.06 -25.70
CA ASN A 74 40.06 -9.30 -26.05
C ASN A 74 39.02 -9.77 -25.03
N TYR A 75 38.82 -9.05 -23.91
CA TYR A 75 37.74 -9.34 -22.96
C TYR A 75 36.62 -8.30 -23.15
N PRO A 76 35.51 -8.66 -23.84
CA PRO A 76 34.45 -7.73 -24.20
C PRO A 76 33.85 -6.98 -23.00
N THR A 77 33.81 -7.63 -21.84
CA THR A 77 33.25 -7.08 -20.59
C THR A 77 34.06 -5.90 -20.04
N ILE A 78 35.39 -5.93 -20.13
CA ILE A 78 36.27 -4.86 -19.67
C ILE A 78 36.32 -3.73 -20.70
N ALA A 79 36.35 -4.08 -22.00
CA ALA A 79 36.30 -3.10 -23.08
C ALA A 79 35.02 -2.26 -23.05
N ASN A 80 33.87 -2.89 -22.77
CA ASN A 80 32.57 -2.23 -22.65
C ASN A 80 32.54 -1.20 -21.51
N ALA A 81 33.21 -1.45 -20.39
CA ALA A 81 33.27 -0.50 -19.28
C ALA A 81 33.89 0.84 -19.72
N GLY A 82 34.94 0.81 -20.57
CA GLY A 82 35.56 2.00 -21.13
C GLY A 82 34.66 2.79 -22.10
N ILE A 83 33.63 2.15 -22.67
CA ILE A 83 32.65 2.77 -23.56
C ILE A 83 31.50 3.41 -22.77
N TYR A 84 30.98 2.70 -21.76
CA TYR A 84 29.75 3.10 -21.06
C TYR A 84 29.98 3.99 -19.84
N ILE A 85 31.10 3.84 -19.10
CA ILE A 85 31.38 4.70 -17.94
C ILE A 85 31.45 6.19 -18.29
N PRO A 86 32.01 6.61 -19.44
CA PRO A 86 31.89 8.01 -19.89
C PRO A 86 30.45 8.52 -20.04
N GLN A 87 29.49 7.65 -20.38
CA GLN A 87 28.08 8.02 -20.47
C GLN A 87 27.49 8.27 -19.08
N PHE A 88 27.80 7.42 -18.11
CA PHE A 88 27.45 7.64 -16.70
C PHE A 88 28.03 8.96 -16.17
N ILE A 89 29.33 9.23 -16.40
CA ILE A 89 29.98 10.49 -16.03
C ILE A 89 29.26 11.70 -16.64
N THR A 90 28.82 11.59 -17.89
CA THR A 90 28.10 12.66 -18.59
C THR A 90 26.73 12.92 -17.94
N ALA A 91 26.00 11.87 -17.60
CA ALA A 91 24.72 11.98 -16.89
C ALA A 91 24.92 12.59 -15.48
N GLU A 92 25.87 12.08 -14.70
CA GLU A 92 26.18 12.57 -13.35
C GLU A 92 26.53 14.08 -13.34
N ARG A 93 27.35 14.52 -14.30
CA ARG A 93 27.66 15.96 -14.50
C ARG A 93 26.42 16.77 -14.86
N ALA A 94 25.57 16.25 -15.75
CA ALA A 94 24.33 16.92 -16.14
C ALA A 94 23.37 17.07 -14.96
N GLN A 95 23.23 16.03 -14.12
CA GLN A 95 22.43 16.08 -12.89
C GLN A 95 22.94 17.16 -11.93
N LEU A 96 24.25 17.19 -11.63
CA LEU A 96 24.84 18.18 -10.73
C LEU A 96 24.69 19.62 -11.27
N ALA A 97 24.94 19.82 -12.57
CA ALA A 97 24.81 21.13 -13.20
C ALA A 97 23.35 21.63 -13.23
N ALA A 98 22.39 20.74 -13.50
CA ALA A 98 20.97 21.05 -13.46
C ALA A 98 20.50 21.36 -12.04
N ALA A 99 20.91 20.55 -11.06
CA ALA A 99 20.58 20.76 -9.66
C ALA A 99 21.16 22.06 -9.10
N ALA A 100 22.34 22.50 -9.55
CA ALA A 100 22.93 23.79 -9.19
C ALA A 100 22.09 24.98 -9.68
N LYS A 101 21.40 24.83 -10.82
CA LYS A 101 20.49 25.83 -11.39
C LYS A 101 19.05 25.72 -10.85
N GLY A 102 18.76 24.73 -9.99
CA GLY A 102 17.40 24.43 -9.54
C GLY A 102 16.50 23.78 -10.60
N ASP A 103 17.07 23.34 -11.73
CA ASP A 103 16.33 22.73 -12.85
C ASP A 103 16.12 21.23 -12.60
N TYR A 104 15.17 20.91 -11.73
CA TYR A 104 14.91 19.54 -11.32
C TYR A 104 14.25 18.67 -12.41
N LYS A 105 13.73 19.27 -13.49
CA LYS A 105 13.30 18.50 -14.66
C LYS A 105 14.47 17.86 -15.38
N LYS A 106 15.53 18.62 -15.60
CA LYS A 106 16.76 18.09 -16.21
C LYS A 106 17.46 17.09 -15.30
N VAL A 107 17.36 17.25 -13.97
CA VAL A 107 17.78 16.21 -13.02
C VAL A 107 16.99 14.92 -13.26
N ALA A 108 15.66 14.99 -13.29
CA ALA A 108 14.82 13.81 -13.51
C ALA A 108 15.08 13.15 -14.88
N ALA A 109 15.22 13.94 -15.95
CA ALA A 109 15.54 13.45 -17.28
C ALA A 109 16.89 12.71 -17.30
N SER A 110 17.93 13.31 -16.72
CA SER A 110 19.25 12.71 -16.71
C SER A 110 19.34 11.46 -15.81
N MET A 111 18.57 11.41 -14.71
CA MET A 111 18.44 10.18 -13.91
C MET A 111 17.73 9.07 -14.70
N ASN A 112 16.71 9.41 -15.49
CA ASN A 112 16.04 8.43 -16.35
C ASN A 112 17.01 7.84 -17.38
N ASP A 113 17.80 8.68 -18.05
CA ASP A 113 18.79 8.23 -19.02
C ASP A 113 19.84 7.29 -18.39
N GLU A 114 20.30 7.62 -17.17
CA GLU A 114 21.20 6.77 -16.39
C GLU A 114 20.58 5.40 -16.07
N LEU A 115 19.31 5.38 -15.65
CA LEU A 115 18.61 4.14 -15.33
C LEU A 115 18.30 3.30 -16.57
N LEU A 116 18.01 3.95 -17.70
CA LEU A 116 17.80 3.29 -18.99
C LEU A 116 19.07 2.60 -19.47
N LEU A 117 20.22 3.28 -19.34
CA LEU A 117 21.52 2.69 -19.61
C LEU A 117 21.82 1.52 -18.66
N THR A 118 21.54 1.69 -17.37
CA THR A 118 21.73 0.63 -16.36
C THR A 118 20.95 -0.63 -16.68
N ASP A 119 19.65 -0.48 -16.97
CA ASP A 119 18.75 -1.56 -17.33
C ASP A 119 19.23 -2.31 -18.58
N HIS A 120 19.60 -1.57 -19.62
CA HIS A 120 20.11 -2.12 -20.87
C HIS A 120 21.37 -2.97 -20.66
N LEU A 121 22.33 -2.47 -19.88
CA LEU A 121 23.60 -3.15 -19.62
C LEU A 121 23.45 -4.36 -18.70
N VAL A 122 22.58 -4.28 -17.68
CA VAL A 122 22.30 -5.42 -16.80
C VAL A 122 21.59 -6.54 -17.57
N LEU A 123 20.62 -6.21 -18.43
CA LEU A 123 19.93 -7.20 -19.26
C LEU A 123 20.83 -7.82 -20.34
N GLN A 124 21.86 -7.11 -20.80
CA GLN A 124 22.92 -7.66 -21.65
C GLN A 124 23.93 -8.55 -20.90
N GLY A 125 23.78 -8.71 -19.58
CA GLY A 125 24.64 -9.56 -18.77
C GLY A 125 26.02 -8.96 -18.50
N GLN A 126 26.16 -7.63 -18.44
CA GLN A 126 27.42 -7.00 -18.05
C GLN A 126 27.75 -7.36 -16.58
N PRO A 127 28.85 -8.10 -16.31
CA PRO A 127 29.10 -8.70 -14.99
C PRO A 127 29.54 -7.69 -13.92
N TRP A 128 29.91 -6.48 -14.32
CA TRP A 128 30.38 -5.41 -13.44
C TRP A 128 29.27 -4.43 -13.01
N LEU A 129 28.05 -4.63 -13.52
CA LEU A 129 26.89 -3.80 -13.21
C LEU A 129 25.76 -4.67 -12.65
N SER A 130 25.13 -4.19 -11.59
CA SER A 130 23.94 -4.79 -11.02
C SER A 130 22.95 -3.69 -10.67
N TYR A 131 21.69 -4.05 -10.50
CA TYR A 131 20.75 -3.15 -9.85
C TYR A 131 21.16 -2.90 -8.38
N PRO A 132 20.62 -1.84 -7.74
CA PRO A 132 20.74 -1.66 -6.30
C PRO A 132 20.36 -2.94 -5.54
N LEU A 133 21.15 -3.32 -4.54
CA LEU A 133 20.95 -4.57 -3.80
C LEU A 133 19.55 -4.66 -3.17
N GLN A 134 18.98 -3.50 -2.84
CA GLN A 134 17.64 -3.37 -2.27
C GLN A 134 16.53 -3.83 -3.23
N TYR A 135 16.73 -3.77 -4.55
CA TYR A 135 15.77 -4.34 -5.52
C TYR A 135 15.64 -5.85 -5.41
N TYR A 136 16.67 -6.53 -4.88
CA TYR A 136 16.65 -7.98 -4.67
C TYR A 136 16.20 -8.36 -3.25
N ASN A 137 16.16 -7.41 -2.32
CA ASN A 137 15.88 -7.65 -0.89
C ASN A 137 14.47 -7.24 -0.45
N ASP A 138 13.61 -6.77 -1.37
CA ASP A 138 12.26 -6.34 -1.01
C ASP A 138 11.48 -7.51 -0.37
N PRO A 139 10.99 -7.35 0.88
CA PRO A 139 10.27 -8.41 1.60
C PRO A 139 8.95 -8.82 0.94
N ASN A 140 8.41 -8.00 0.03
CA ASN A 140 7.20 -8.29 -0.74
C ASN A 140 7.48 -8.95 -2.09
N VAL A 141 8.76 -9.20 -2.40
CA VAL A 141 9.23 -9.67 -3.70
C VAL A 141 9.70 -11.12 -3.65
N VAL A 142 9.60 -11.76 -4.81
CA VAL A 142 9.94 -13.14 -5.14
C VAL A 142 11.36 -13.49 -4.70
N ARG A 143 11.50 -14.29 -3.62
CA ARG A 143 12.71 -15.07 -3.33
C ARG A 143 12.63 -16.40 -4.07
N ASP A 144 12.96 -16.39 -5.35
CA ASP A 144 13.13 -17.65 -6.09
C ASP A 144 14.53 -18.22 -5.86
N ALA A 145 14.58 -19.54 -5.64
CA ALA A 145 15.81 -20.31 -5.44
C ALA A 145 16.60 -20.56 -6.74
N GLY A 146 16.60 -19.60 -7.68
CA GLY A 146 17.26 -19.73 -8.99
C GLY A 146 17.74 -18.38 -9.54
N SER A 147 18.95 -18.37 -10.10
CA SER A 147 19.70 -17.16 -10.51
C SER A 147 19.07 -16.30 -11.62
N GLY A 148 18.01 -16.78 -12.30
CA GLY A 148 17.37 -16.07 -13.41
C GLY A 148 16.38 -14.97 -13.02
N ASN A 149 15.74 -15.05 -11.85
CA ASN A 149 14.66 -14.13 -11.47
C ASN A 149 15.11 -12.89 -10.68
N GLN A 150 16.38 -12.81 -10.27
CA GLN A 150 16.91 -11.62 -9.61
C GLN A 150 16.86 -10.39 -10.54
N SER A 151 17.26 -10.56 -11.81
CA SER A 151 17.19 -9.52 -12.83
C SER A 151 15.76 -9.02 -13.10
N ARG A 152 14.74 -9.87 -12.89
CA ARG A 152 13.33 -9.50 -13.07
C ARG A 152 12.85 -8.47 -12.05
N ASN A 153 13.21 -8.66 -10.79
CA ASN A 153 12.84 -7.75 -9.71
C ASN A 153 13.53 -6.40 -9.88
N GLY A 154 14.83 -6.44 -10.22
CA GLY A 154 15.57 -5.23 -10.51
C GLY A 154 15.07 -4.49 -11.75
N HIS A 155 14.70 -5.21 -12.81
CA HIS A 155 14.05 -4.65 -13.99
C HIS A 155 12.71 -3.99 -13.64
N TYR A 156 11.87 -4.65 -12.84
CA TYR A 156 10.58 -4.09 -12.40
C TYR A 156 10.74 -2.73 -11.70
N TRP A 157 11.62 -2.67 -10.69
CA TRP A 157 11.81 -1.44 -9.92
C TRP A 157 12.53 -0.34 -10.70
N ASN A 158 13.50 -0.71 -11.54
CA ASN A 158 14.13 0.22 -12.47
C ASN A 158 13.10 0.83 -13.44
N LEU A 159 12.20 0.01 -13.99
CA LEU A 159 11.17 0.45 -14.93
C LEU A 159 10.09 1.32 -14.24
N GLU A 160 9.72 1.00 -13.00
CA GLU A 160 8.87 1.85 -12.16
C GLU A 160 9.49 3.25 -12.01
N ALA A 161 10.75 3.30 -11.56
CA ALA A 161 11.44 4.55 -11.28
C ALA A 161 11.65 5.38 -12.55
N ARG A 162 12.03 4.75 -13.67
CA ARG A 162 12.16 5.41 -14.97
C ARG A 162 10.86 5.99 -15.45
N THR A 163 9.76 5.24 -15.35
CA THR A 163 8.44 5.73 -15.78
C THR A 163 8.05 6.98 -15.00
N ARG A 164 8.28 6.97 -13.69
CA ARG A 164 8.06 8.14 -12.83
C ARG A 164 8.94 9.32 -13.23
N LEU A 165 10.26 9.12 -13.36
CA LEU A 165 11.23 10.16 -13.71
C LEU A 165 10.98 10.74 -15.10
N GLN A 166 10.56 9.92 -16.06
CA GLN A 166 10.13 10.37 -17.39
C GLN A 166 9.00 11.37 -17.30
N GLN A 167 7.97 11.05 -16.51
CA GLN A 167 6.83 11.95 -16.36
C GLN A 167 7.22 13.23 -15.62
N TYR A 168 8.10 13.14 -14.61
CA TYR A 168 8.65 14.32 -13.94
C TYR A 168 9.38 15.24 -14.93
N ALA A 169 10.20 14.70 -15.84
CA ALA A 169 10.89 15.52 -16.84
C ALA A 169 9.96 16.38 -17.72
N HIS A 170 8.68 16.00 -17.85
CA HIS A 170 7.68 16.68 -18.67
C HIS A 170 6.66 17.54 -17.90
N MET A 171 6.73 17.65 -16.57
CA MET A 171 5.76 18.47 -15.81
C MET A 171 6.07 19.97 -15.91
N LYS A 172 5.39 20.83 -15.12
CA LYS A 172 5.69 22.27 -15.03
C LYS A 172 6.82 22.53 -14.02
N ASP A 173 7.63 23.57 -14.22
CA ASP A 173 8.85 23.82 -13.42
C ASP A 173 8.56 24.03 -11.94
N ASN A 174 7.44 24.68 -11.61
CA ASN A 174 7.07 24.95 -10.22
C ASN A 174 6.56 23.73 -9.46
N ASP A 175 6.31 22.61 -10.15
CA ASP A 175 5.72 21.41 -9.56
C ASP A 175 6.77 20.37 -9.12
N ILE A 176 8.06 20.58 -9.47
CA ILE A 176 9.13 19.60 -9.23
C ILE A 176 10.29 20.24 -8.49
N ASN A 177 10.69 19.58 -7.41
CA ASN A 177 11.86 19.92 -6.62
C ASN A 177 12.56 18.62 -6.16
N ALA A 178 13.66 18.74 -5.42
CA ALA A 178 14.37 17.59 -4.86
C ALA A 178 13.47 16.68 -4.01
N ALA A 179 12.57 17.24 -3.21
CA ALA A 179 11.68 16.46 -2.34
C ALA A 179 10.67 15.63 -3.15
N VAL A 180 10.20 16.14 -4.29
CA VAL A 180 9.30 15.41 -5.21
C VAL A 180 10.04 14.26 -5.91
N ILE A 181 11.25 14.50 -6.41
CA ILE A 181 12.09 13.46 -7.02
C ILE A 181 12.36 12.34 -6.02
N ASN A 182 12.72 12.71 -4.78
CA ASN A 182 13.03 11.79 -3.69
C ASN A 182 11.79 11.19 -3.01
N GLN A 183 10.58 11.53 -3.48
CA GLN A 183 9.32 11.06 -2.90
C GLN A 183 9.20 11.26 -1.39
N GLN A 184 9.61 12.45 -0.93
CA GLN A 184 9.62 12.83 0.48
C GLN A 184 8.41 13.68 0.88
N THR A 185 7.60 14.12 -0.08
CA THR A 185 6.42 14.94 0.21
C THR A 185 5.37 14.16 1.00
N ALA A 186 4.57 14.84 1.81
CA ALA A 186 3.61 14.18 2.70
C ALA A 186 2.62 13.27 1.97
N LEU A 187 2.15 13.66 0.77
CA LEU A 187 1.22 12.85 -0.03
C LEU A 187 1.91 11.62 -0.66
N GLN A 188 3.16 11.73 -1.09
CA GLN A 188 3.94 10.57 -1.58
C GLN A 188 4.25 9.59 -0.43
N GLN A 189 4.49 10.11 0.77
CA GLN A 189 4.66 9.27 1.96
C GLN A 189 3.39 8.53 2.37
N LEU A 190 2.23 9.15 2.16
CA LEU A 190 0.94 8.48 2.36
C LEU A 190 0.72 7.37 1.34
N GLU A 191 1.09 7.60 0.07
CA GLU A 191 1.01 6.58 -0.98
C GLU A 191 1.88 5.37 -0.62
N ARG A 192 3.11 5.65 -0.21
CA ARG A 192 4.04 4.65 0.27
C ARG A 192 3.54 3.91 1.52
N ALA A 193 2.88 4.61 2.43
CA ALA A 193 2.23 3.98 3.59
C ALA A 193 1.16 2.96 3.17
N PHE A 194 0.33 3.29 2.17
CA PHE A 194 -0.64 2.35 1.60
C PHE A 194 0.04 1.16 0.93
N PHE A 195 1.16 1.38 0.22
CA PHE A 195 1.94 0.32 -0.41
C PHE A 195 2.52 -0.68 0.60
N TYR A 196 3.06 -0.18 1.72
CA TYR A 196 3.72 -1.01 2.75
C TYR A 196 2.79 -1.57 3.84
N GLY A 197 1.47 -1.44 3.69
CA GLY A 197 0.52 -2.19 4.54
C GLY A 197 -0.30 -1.37 5.54
N LEU A 198 -0.35 -0.03 5.42
CA LEU A 198 -1.28 0.81 6.20
C LEU A 198 -2.72 0.31 6.12
N ALA A 199 -3.17 -0.04 4.92
CA ALA A 199 -4.52 -0.56 4.70
C ALA A 199 -4.78 -1.84 5.51
N LEU A 200 -3.85 -2.80 5.48
CA LEU A 200 -3.98 -4.05 6.22
C LEU A 200 -3.99 -3.80 7.74
N ALA A 201 -3.12 -2.93 8.25
CA ALA A 201 -3.09 -2.56 9.67
C ALA A 201 -4.42 -1.94 10.12
N LEU A 202 -5.01 -1.07 9.30
CA LEU A 202 -6.33 -0.47 9.54
C LEU A 202 -7.46 -1.51 9.49
N LEU A 203 -7.40 -2.48 8.58
CA LEU A 203 -8.38 -3.58 8.53
C LEU A 203 -8.30 -4.49 9.77
N ILE A 204 -7.09 -4.78 10.26
CA ILE A 204 -6.88 -5.54 11.51
C ILE A 204 -7.43 -4.75 12.71
N ALA A 205 -7.12 -3.46 12.82
CA ALA A 205 -7.67 -2.60 13.87
C ALA A 205 -9.21 -2.55 13.82
N THR A 206 -9.78 -2.44 12.62
CA THR A 206 -11.23 -2.48 12.37
C THR A 206 -11.84 -3.80 12.85
N ALA A 207 -11.21 -4.94 12.55
CA ALA A 207 -11.63 -6.25 13.02
C ALA A 207 -11.71 -6.27 14.56
N ILE A 208 -10.65 -5.82 15.26
CA ILE A 208 -10.60 -5.82 16.74
C ILE A 208 -11.65 -4.87 17.35
N ILE A 209 -11.83 -3.68 16.77
CA ILE A 209 -12.86 -2.73 17.21
C ILE A 209 -14.25 -3.36 17.08
N SER A 210 -14.50 -4.10 15.99
CA SER A 210 -15.80 -4.72 15.71
C SER A 210 -16.09 -6.00 16.51
N THR A 211 -15.12 -6.57 17.24
CA THR A 211 -15.21 -7.88 17.92
C THR A 211 -16.31 -8.05 18.98
N ASP A 212 -16.82 -6.97 19.58
CA ASP A 212 -17.83 -7.04 20.64
C ASP A 212 -19.20 -6.46 20.24
N LEU A 213 -19.41 -6.08 18.98
CA LEU A 213 -20.61 -5.37 18.54
C LEU A 213 -21.91 -6.12 18.84
N VAL A 214 -21.94 -7.44 18.66
CA VAL A 214 -23.17 -8.26 18.86
C VAL A 214 -23.14 -9.00 20.19
N THR A 215 -21.97 -9.45 20.65
CA THR A 215 -21.82 -10.28 21.85
C THR A 215 -22.01 -9.47 23.14
N ARG A 216 -21.59 -8.20 23.17
CA ARG A 216 -21.78 -7.29 24.31
C ARG A 216 -23.24 -7.14 24.71
N ASP A 217 -24.11 -7.08 23.71
CA ASP A 217 -25.55 -6.92 23.90
C ASP A 217 -26.21 -8.15 24.53
N ARG A 218 -25.63 -9.35 24.33
CA ARG A 218 -26.13 -10.57 25.00
C ARG A 218 -25.88 -10.54 26.49
N LYS A 219 -24.82 -9.85 26.94
CA LYS A 219 -24.47 -9.68 28.35
C LYS A 219 -25.34 -8.62 29.05
N LYS A 220 -26.02 -7.73 28.29
CA LYS A 220 -26.84 -6.62 28.82
C LYS A 220 -28.20 -6.52 28.14
N THR A 221 -28.95 -7.62 28.14
CA THR A 221 -30.25 -7.76 27.48
C THR A 221 -31.35 -6.80 27.97
N SER A 222 -31.24 -6.27 29.18
CA SER A 222 -32.25 -5.37 29.79
C SER A 222 -32.31 -3.98 29.15
N ILE A 223 -31.18 -3.43 28.71
CA ILE A 223 -31.08 -2.05 28.20
C ILE A 223 -31.68 -1.92 26.78
N LEU A 224 -31.65 -3.00 26.01
CA LEU A 224 -31.99 -3.00 24.57
C LEU A 224 -33.46 -3.33 24.29
N ARG A 225 -34.18 -3.85 25.30
CA ARG A 225 -35.54 -4.37 25.13
C ARG A 225 -36.61 -3.27 24.93
N ASN A 226 -36.29 -2.04 25.30
CA ASN A 226 -37.22 -0.90 25.28
C ASN A 226 -36.97 0.07 24.10
N LEU A 227 -36.08 -0.27 23.17
CA LEU A 227 -35.79 0.57 22.01
C LEU A 227 -36.68 0.18 20.82
N PRO A 228 -37.43 1.12 20.20
CA PRO A 228 -38.31 0.85 19.06
C PRO A 228 -37.51 0.75 17.75
N LEU A 229 -36.47 -0.08 17.73
CA LEU A 229 -35.64 -0.33 16.55
C LEU A 229 -35.73 -1.81 16.18
N THR A 230 -35.79 -2.10 14.87
CA THR A 230 -35.67 -3.48 14.39
C THR A 230 -34.26 -4.02 14.68
N ALA A 231 -34.13 -5.35 14.84
CA ALA A 231 -32.81 -5.97 15.01
C ALA A 231 -31.83 -5.61 13.88
N TRP A 232 -32.37 -5.46 12.67
CA TRP A 232 -31.65 -4.97 11.50
C TRP A 232 -31.15 -3.53 11.66
N GLY A 233 -32.02 -2.60 12.05
CA GLY A 233 -31.66 -1.21 12.27
C GLY A 233 -30.58 -1.05 13.35
N MET A 234 -30.67 -1.82 14.44
CA MET A 234 -29.65 -1.83 15.49
C MET A 234 -28.27 -2.28 14.97
N ILE A 235 -28.23 -3.32 14.14
CA ILE A 235 -26.98 -3.80 13.52
C ILE A 235 -26.37 -2.73 12.60
N ASN A 236 -27.19 -2.01 11.83
CA ASN A 236 -26.70 -0.95 10.94
C ASN A 236 -26.08 0.21 11.72
N TYR A 237 -26.72 0.69 12.79
CA TYR A 237 -26.14 1.76 13.62
C TYR A 237 -24.86 1.36 14.34
N LYS A 238 -24.73 0.09 14.75
CA LYS A 238 -23.49 -0.44 15.31
C LYS A 238 -22.38 -0.56 14.27
N SER A 239 -22.73 -0.98 13.06
CA SER A 239 -21.78 -1.05 11.95
C SER A 239 -21.27 0.35 11.63
N LEU A 240 -22.18 1.34 11.59
CA LEU A 240 -21.83 2.74 11.39
C LEU A 240 -20.96 3.29 12.53
N SER A 241 -21.26 2.98 13.79
CA SER A 241 -20.44 3.45 14.91
C SER A 241 -19.03 2.83 14.91
N ALA A 242 -18.89 1.57 14.50
CA ALA A 242 -17.59 0.91 14.32
C ALA A 242 -16.81 1.50 13.14
N LEU A 243 -17.50 1.78 12.03
CA LEU A 243 -16.91 2.41 10.85
C LEU A 243 -16.39 3.81 11.18
N LEU A 244 -17.19 4.64 11.87
CA LEU A 244 -16.78 5.98 12.28
C LEU A 244 -15.57 5.96 13.22
N MET A 245 -15.53 5.01 14.16
CA MET A 245 -14.38 4.86 15.05
C MET A 245 -13.12 4.43 14.29
N SER A 246 -13.26 3.51 13.32
CA SER A 246 -12.15 3.05 12.48
C SER A 246 -11.68 4.14 11.52
N GLY A 247 -12.60 4.95 10.98
CA GLY A 247 -12.27 6.17 10.22
C GLY A 247 -11.53 7.21 11.07
N GLY A 248 -11.83 7.29 12.37
CA GLY A 248 -11.05 8.08 13.33
C GLY A 248 -9.59 7.66 13.43
N LEU A 249 -9.26 6.37 13.25
CA LEU A 249 -7.87 5.90 13.21
C LEU A 249 -7.16 6.39 11.93
N VAL A 250 -7.85 6.45 10.80
CA VAL A 250 -7.31 7.02 9.56
C VAL A 250 -6.95 8.48 9.77
N LEU A 251 -7.85 9.27 10.37
CA LEU A 251 -7.59 10.66 10.70
C LEU A 251 -6.42 10.79 11.69
N GLY A 252 -6.35 9.95 12.72
CA GLY A 252 -5.25 9.93 13.67
C GLY A 252 -3.90 9.62 13.01
N PHE A 253 -3.87 8.67 12.07
CA PHE A 253 -2.68 8.38 11.27
C PHE A 253 -2.25 9.60 10.44
N LEU A 254 -3.19 10.28 9.78
CA LEU A 254 -2.90 11.49 9.00
C LEU A 254 -2.36 12.63 9.87
N VAL A 255 -2.89 12.79 11.09
CA VAL A 255 -2.38 13.78 12.06
C VAL A 255 -0.95 13.47 12.48
N ILE A 256 -0.54 12.20 12.50
CA ILE A 256 0.85 11.80 12.75
C ILE A 256 1.71 12.05 11.51
N LEU A 257 1.29 11.57 10.33
CA LEU A 257 2.09 11.59 9.11
C LEU A 257 2.31 13.01 8.55
N LEU A 258 1.23 13.81 8.48
CA LEU A 258 1.24 15.09 7.75
C LEU A 258 2.22 16.09 8.37
N PRO A 259 2.19 16.41 9.69
CA PRO A 259 3.12 17.39 10.25
C PRO A 259 4.59 16.98 10.09
N CYS A 260 4.89 15.68 10.16
CA CYS A 260 6.26 15.16 10.05
C CYS A 260 6.90 15.50 8.70
N ASN A 261 6.13 15.33 7.62
CA ASN A 261 6.65 15.49 6.25
C ASN A 261 6.33 16.86 5.67
N MET A 262 5.16 17.43 5.99
CA MET A 262 4.73 18.72 5.48
C MET A 262 5.66 19.86 5.90
N LEU A 263 6.14 19.85 7.15
CA LEU A 263 7.02 20.89 7.67
C LEU A 263 8.44 20.85 7.05
N ARG A 264 8.89 19.68 6.61
CA ARG A 264 10.26 19.47 6.09
C ARG A 264 10.33 19.46 4.56
N PHE A 265 9.34 18.84 3.93
CA PHE A 265 9.36 18.49 2.50
C PHE A 265 8.13 19.01 1.75
N GLY A 266 7.19 19.67 2.44
CA GLY A 266 5.93 20.15 1.88
C GLY A 266 4.87 19.07 1.71
N ILE A 267 3.66 19.49 1.33
CA ILE A 267 2.51 18.59 1.13
C ILE A 267 2.71 17.70 -0.10
N GLY A 268 3.23 18.26 -1.20
CA GLY A 268 3.24 17.64 -2.52
C GLY A 268 1.99 17.99 -3.34
N SER A 269 1.85 17.38 -4.52
CA SER A 269 0.71 17.62 -5.43
C SER A 269 -0.05 16.33 -5.73
N LEU A 270 -1.38 16.42 -5.80
CA LEU A 270 -2.25 15.31 -6.23
C LEU A 270 -2.11 15.00 -7.73
N THR A 271 -1.50 15.89 -8.51
CA THR A 271 -1.23 15.68 -9.94
C THR A 271 0.03 14.84 -10.21
N LEU A 272 0.80 14.51 -9.16
CA LEU A 272 2.03 13.75 -9.32
C LEU A 272 1.76 12.38 -9.97
N PRO A 273 2.51 11.99 -11.00
CA PRO A 273 2.37 10.71 -11.67
C PRO A 273 2.84 9.56 -10.78
N ILE A 274 2.00 8.54 -10.63
CA ILE A 274 2.28 7.27 -9.97
C ILE A 274 2.30 6.18 -11.04
N PRO A 275 3.38 5.39 -11.15
CA PRO A 275 3.44 4.28 -12.10
C PRO A 275 2.49 3.15 -11.68
N VAL A 276 1.78 2.60 -12.67
CA VAL A 276 0.89 1.45 -12.51
C VAL A 276 1.33 0.37 -13.47
N TYR A 277 1.68 -0.79 -12.92
CA TYR A 277 2.16 -1.92 -13.69
C TYR A 277 1.03 -2.55 -14.52
N GLN A 278 1.27 -2.67 -15.82
CA GLN A 278 0.42 -3.32 -16.81
C GLN A 278 1.24 -4.32 -17.63
N SER A 279 1.31 -5.56 -17.15
CA SER A 279 1.96 -6.71 -17.80
C SER A 279 3.47 -6.56 -18.02
N ILE A 280 3.92 -5.84 -19.03
CA ILE A 280 5.34 -5.70 -19.38
C ILE A 280 5.79 -4.24 -19.37
N SER A 281 4.88 -3.32 -19.05
CA SER A 281 5.12 -1.89 -19.06
C SER A 281 4.43 -1.22 -17.88
N PHE A 282 4.77 0.03 -17.63
CA PHE A 282 4.06 0.87 -16.69
C PHE A 282 3.27 1.93 -17.43
N THR A 283 2.05 2.15 -16.96
CA THR A 283 1.24 3.32 -17.26
C THR A 283 1.31 4.27 -16.08
N THR A 284 0.73 5.46 -16.18
CA THR A 284 0.68 6.39 -15.04
C THR A 284 -0.73 6.80 -14.69
N ILE A 285 -0.99 6.96 -13.41
CA ILE A 285 -2.17 7.63 -12.86
C ILE A 285 -1.73 8.80 -12.00
N SER A 286 -2.60 9.80 -11.82
CA SER A 286 -2.32 10.86 -10.85
C SER A 286 -2.39 10.33 -9.42
N LEU A 287 -1.58 10.87 -8.52
CA LEU A 287 -1.58 10.57 -7.08
C LEU A 287 -2.97 10.75 -6.45
N GLY A 288 -3.74 11.75 -6.87
CA GLY A 288 -5.12 11.94 -6.41
C GLY A 288 -6.05 10.80 -6.80
N ARG A 289 -5.88 10.24 -8.00
CA ARG A 289 -6.61 9.04 -8.43
C ARG A 289 -6.19 7.82 -7.63
N PHE A 290 -4.90 7.62 -7.40
CA PHE A 290 -4.41 6.56 -6.50
C PHE A 290 -5.06 6.68 -5.12
N MET A 291 -5.05 7.87 -4.52
CA MET A 291 -5.62 8.11 -3.18
C MET A 291 -7.11 7.81 -3.14
N LEU A 292 -7.86 8.23 -4.16
CA LEU A 292 -9.29 7.94 -4.28
C LEU A 292 -9.54 6.43 -4.37
N GLU A 293 -8.85 5.73 -5.27
CA GLU A 293 -9.00 4.29 -5.48
C GLU A 293 -8.63 3.50 -4.20
N ALA A 294 -7.51 3.84 -3.55
CA ALA A 294 -7.08 3.23 -2.31
C ALA A 294 -8.07 3.49 -1.15
N PHE A 295 -8.59 4.72 -1.02
CA PHE A 295 -9.55 5.06 0.04
C PHE A 295 -10.91 4.39 -0.18
N VAL A 296 -11.39 4.30 -1.42
CA VAL A 296 -12.62 3.57 -1.76
C VAL A 296 -12.50 2.10 -1.38
N LEU A 297 -11.40 1.44 -1.77
CA LEU A 297 -11.17 0.04 -1.40
C LEU A 297 -11.01 -0.15 0.10
N LEU A 298 -10.33 0.79 0.79
CA LEU A 298 -10.20 0.75 2.24
C LEU A 298 -11.56 0.85 2.94
N LEU A 299 -12.41 1.78 2.51
CA LEU A 299 -13.75 1.96 3.05
C LEU A 299 -14.61 0.71 2.83
N LEU A 300 -14.58 0.15 1.62
CA LEU A 300 -15.28 -1.10 1.29
C LEU A 300 -14.75 -2.27 2.12
N GLY A 301 -13.42 -2.38 2.27
CA GLY A 301 -12.77 -3.40 3.08
C GLY A 301 -13.14 -3.29 4.56
N MET A 302 -13.08 -2.10 5.14
CA MET A 302 -13.49 -1.84 6.53
C MET A 302 -14.95 -2.24 6.75
N TRP A 303 -15.84 -1.82 5.85
CA TRP A 303 -17.26 -2.17 5.95
C TRP A 303 -17.48 -3.68 5.82
N LEU A 304 -16.82 -4.33 4.87
CA LEU A 304 -16.89 -5.78 4.70
C LEU A 304 -16.42 -6.52 5.95
N ILE A 305 -15.29 -6.11 6.54
CA ILE A 305 -14.75 -6.72 7.76
C ILE A 305 -15.72 -6.56 8.94
N ILE A 306 -16.31 -5.38 9.14
CA ILE A 306 -17.32 -5.16 10.17
C ILE A 306 -18.52 -6.10 9.98
N ARG A 307 -19.00 -6.24 8.75
CA ARG A 307 -20.16 -7.09 8.42
C ARG A 307 -19.85 -8.57 8.60
N LEU A 308 -18.68 -9.00 8.13
CA LEU A 308 -18.19 -10.36 8.32
C LEU A 308 -18.06 -10.70 9.82
N GLN A 309 -17.50 -9.78 10.61
CA GLN A 309 -17.37 -9.95 12.06
C GLN A 309 -18.74 -10.18 12.72
N ILE A 310 -19.75 -9.42 12.30
CA ILE A 310 -21.12 -9.55 12.80
C ILE A 310 -21.70 -10.93 12.47
N VAL A 311 -21.53 -11.42 11.24
CA VAL A 311 -21.94 -12.78 10.86
C VAL A 311 -21.26 -13.82 11.75
N LEU A 312 -19.94 -13.74 11.91
CA LEU A 312 -19.18 -14.68 12.73
C LEU A 312 -19.63 -14.65 14.20
N GLN A 313 -19.88 -13.47 14.78
CA GLN A 313 -20.42 -13.36 16.14
C GLN A 313 -21.85 -13.92 16.28
N LEU A 314 -22.67 -13.79 15.24
CA LEU A 314 -24.01 -14.36 15.23
C LEU A 314 -23.97 -15.90 15.21
N VAL A 315 -23.06 -16.49 14.43
CA VAL A 315 -22.88 -17.93 14.24
C VAL A 315 -22.10 -18.56 15.39
N LEU A 316 -20.86 -18.12 15.64
CA LEU A 316 -19.94 -18.71 16.60
C LEU A 316 -20.27 -18.34 18.05
N LYS A 317 -21.01 -17.23 18.25
CA LYS A 317 -21.39 -16.74 19.59
C LYS A 317 -20.21 -16.41 20.52
N SER A 318 -18.99 -16.29 19.97
CA SER A 318 -17.75 -16.05 20.70
C SER A 318 -17.02 -14.85 20.10
N GLU A 319 -16.62 -13.91 20.97
CA GLU A 319 -15.80 -12.73 20.62
C GLU A 319 -14.45 -13.21 20.07
N PHE A 320 -13.76 -14.07 20.83
CA PHE A 320 -12.43 -14.57 20.49
C PHE A 320 -12.41 -15.37 19.18
N ALA A 321 -13.36 -16.30 19.00
CA ALA A 321 -13.40 -17.11 17.77
C ALA A 321 -13.70 -16.26 16.53
N SER A 322 -14.59 -15.26 16.65
CA SER A 322 -14.88 -14.35 15.53
C SER A 322 -13.65 -13.53 15.14
N LEU A 323 -12.90 -13.01 16.12
CA LEU A 323 -11.68 -12.27 15.85
C LEU A 323 -10.59 -13.15 15.25
N ALA A 324 -10.39 -14.35 15.80
CA ALA A 324 -9.39 -15.30 15.28
C ALA A 324 -9.63 -15.64 13.81
N MET A 325 -10.89 -15.92 13.41
CA MET A 325 -11.22 -16.21 12.02
C MET A 325 -11.01 -15.00 11.09
N THR A 326 -11.42 -13.80 11.51
CA THR A 326 -11.22 -12.60 10.69
C THR A 326 -9.75 -12.22 10.56
N SER A 327 -8.97 -12.33 11.64
CA SER A 327 -7.52 -12.11 11.59
C SER A 327 -6.81 -13.13 10.70
N LEU A 328 -7.21 -14.42 10.79
CA LEU A 328 -6.69 -15.45 9.92
C LEU A 328 -6.99 -15.13 8.45
N LEU A 329 -8.22 -14.70 8.14
CA LEU A 329 -8.59 -14.29 6.79
C LEU A 329 -7.72 -13.14 6.28
N LEU A 330 -7.50 -12.09 7.10
CA LEU A 330 -6.71 -10.92 6.72
C LEU A 330 -5.25 -11.25 6.38
N VAL A 331 -4.66 -12.25 7.04
CA VAL A 331 -3.25 -12.65 6.84
C VAL A 331 -3.12 -13.88 5.93
N SER A 332 -4.24 -14.47 5.50
CA SER A 332 -4.20 -15.78 4.83
C SER A 332 -3.50 -15.81 3.48
N GLU A 333 -3.30 -14.66 2.82
CA GLU A 333 -2.49 -14.55 1.60
C GLU A 333 -1.11 -15.19 1.78
N THR A 334 -0.48 -15.01 2.94
CA THR A 334 0.86 -15.54 3.25
C THR A 334 0.93 -17.07 3.22
N PHE A 335 -0.17 -17.78 3.46
CA PHE A 335 -0.16 -19.25 3.51
C PHE A 335 -0.25 -19.91 2.14
N TYR A 336 -0.79 -19.22 1.14
CA TYR A 336 -0.98 -19.80 -0.20
C TYR A 336 -0.22 -19.06 -1.29
N PHE A 337 0.28 -17.85 -1.02
CA PHE A 337 0.99 -17.07 -2.03
C PHE A 337 2.25 -17.79 -2.51
N VAL A 338 2.29 -18.03 -3.81
CA VAL A 338 3.46 -18.49 -4.56
C VAL A 338 3.66 -17.52 -5.74
N PRO A 339 4.90 -17.12 -6.07
CA PRO A 339 5.16 -16.32 -7.27
C PRO A 339 4.52 -16.96 -8.52
N GLY A 340 3.82 -16.16 -9.33
CA GLY A 340 3.15 -16.66 -10.52
C GLY A 340 1.95 -17.59 -10.26
N LEU A 341 1.44 -17.65 -9.02
CA LEU A 341 0.34 -18.57 -8.65
C LEU A 341 -0.91 -18.41 -9.52
N VAL A 342 -1.26 -17.20 -10.00
CA VAL A 342 -2.44 -17.05 -10.88
C VAL A 342 -2.16 -17.63 -12.26
N SER A 343 -0.95 -17.43 -12.80
CA SER A 343 -0.52 -18.06 -14.06
C SER A 343 -0.59 -19.58 -14.00
N ILE A 344 -0.27 -20.16 -12.83
CA ILE A 344 -0.36 -21.61 -12.57
C ILE A 344 -1.81 -22.03 -12.29
N ASN A 345 -2.54 -21.22 -11.51
CA ASN A 345 -3.85 -21.57 -11.00
C ASN A 345 -4.81 -20.37 -10.89
N ASN A 346 -5.69 -20.27 -11.88
CA ASN A 346 -6.58 -19.13 -12.06
C ASN A 346 -7.61 -18.92 -10.93
N TRP A 347 -7.96 -19.94 -10.12
CA TRP A 347 -8.94 -19.72 -9.03
C TRP A 347 -8.40 -18.83 -7.91
N SER A 348 -7.08 -18.80 -7.74
CA SER A 348 -6.43 -17.94 -6.74
C SER A 348 -6.72 -16.44 -6.97
N LEU A 349 -7.07 -16.06 -8.21
CA LEU A 349 -7.51 -14.72 -8.57
C LEU A 349 -8.76 -14.26 -7.78
N TYR A 350 -9.63 -15.18 -7.39
CA TYR A 350 -10.91 -14.86 -6.73
C TYR A 350 -10.80 -14.88 -5.20
N LEU A 351 -9.61 -15.13 -4.65
CA LEU A 351 -9.41 -15.16 -3.21
C LEU A 351 -9.32 -13.74 -2.65
N LEU A 352 -10.29 -13.39 -1.81
CA LEU A 352 -10.35 -12.10 -1.13
C LEU A 352 -9.04 -11.68 -0.43
N PRO A 353 -8.29 -12.57 0.26
CA PRO A 353 -7.07 -12.17 0.97
C PRO A 353 -6.03 -11.48 0.08
N SER A 354 -5.93 -11.86 -1.20
CA SER A 354 -5.01 -11.24 -2.17
C SER A 354 -5.34 -9.76 -2.48
N TYR A 355 -6.50 -9.25 -2.04
CA TYR A 355 -6.96 -7.88 -2.29
C TYR A 355 -6.88 -6.97 -1.05
N PHE A 356 -6.43 -7.47 0.11
CA PHE A 356 -6.27 -6.64 1.32
C PHE A 356 -5.03 -5.74 1.29
N ASN A 357 -4.02 -6.08 0.47
CA ASN A 357 -2.87 -5.23 0.18
C ASN A 357 -3.25 -4.13 -0.83
N ILE A 358 -4.11 -3.20 -0.39
CA ILE A 358 -4.78 -2.22 -1.26
C ILE A 358 -3.81 -1.33 -2.03
N GLY A 359 -2.75 -0.81 -1.40
CA GLY A 359 -1.77 0.04 -2.11
C GLY A 359 -1.07 -0.72 -3.24
N GLN A 360 -0.63 -1.94 -2.97
CA GLN A 360 -0.01 -2.85 -3.95
C GLN A 360 -0.98 -3.23 -5.08
N LEU A 361 -2.27 -3.37 -4.77
CA LEU A 361 -3.29 -3.64 -5.78
C LEU A 361 -3.47 -2.46 -6.74
N VAL A 362 -3.57 -1.24 -6.22
CA VAL A 362 -3.83 -0.03 -7.03
C VAL A 362 -2.66 0.28 -7.97
N VAL A 363 -1.41 0.15 -7.50
CA VAL A 363 -0.22 0.33 -8.37
C VAL A 363 0.04 -0.87 -9.29
N GLY A 364 -0.77 -1.91 -9.25
CA GLY A 364 -0.60 -3.11 -10.08
C GLY A 364 0.56 -4.01 -9.63
N PHE A 365 1.13 -3.83 -8.44
CA PHE A 365 2.17 -4.71 -7.93
C PHE A 365 1.67 -6.15 -7.71
N GLN A 366 0.39 -6.32 -7.37
CA GLN A 366 -0.22 -7.66 -7.31
C GLN A 366 -0.22 -8.36 -8.68
N ASN A 367 -0.39 -7.62 -9.78
CA ASN A 367 -0.28 -8.17 -11.13
C ASN A 367 1.13 -8.70 -11.42
N PHE A 368 2.17 -8.02 -10.93
CA PHE A 368 3.56 -8.49 -11.01
C PHE A 368 3.80 -9.75 -10.15
N ARG A 369 3.30 -9.75 -8.90
CA ARG A 369 3.48 -10.88 -7.96
C ARG A 369 2.79 -12.17 -8.44
N TYR A 370 1.57 -12.04 -8.95
CA TYR A 370 0.76 -13.17 -9.40
C TYR A 370 0.92 -13.49 -10.90
N GLU A 371 1.73 -12.71 -11.64
CA GLU A 371 1.94 -12.83 -13.09
C GLU A 371 0.63 -12.81 -13.88
N THR A 372 -0.16 -11.77 -13.63
CA THR A 372 -1.47 -11.58 -14.26
C THR A 372 -1.69 -10.12 -14.60
N THR A 373 -2.73 -9.82 -15.37
CA THR A 373 -3.19 -8.44 -15.64
C THR A 373 -4.58 -8.17 -15.08
N LYS A 374 -5.17 -9.18 -14.42
CA LYS A 374 -6.59 -9.19 -14.03
C LYS A 374 -6.84 -8.57 -12.65
N MET A 375 -5.83 -8.50 -11.78
CA MET A 375 -5.94 -7.95 -10.42
C MET A 375 -5.91 -6.42 -10.47
N THR A 376 -6.99 -5.83 -10.97
CA THR A 376 -7.17 -4.38 -11.11
C THR A 376 -8.01 -3.80 -10.00
N PHE A 377 -7.98 -2.47 -9.83
CA PHE A 377 -8.91 -1.74 -8.94
C PHE A 377 -10.37 -2.14 -9.16
N MET A 378 -10.81 -2.16 -10.43
CA MET A 378 -12.19 -2.49 -10.79
C MET A 378 -12.57 -3.92 -10.36
N PHE A 379 -11.66 -4.88 -10.58
CA PHE A 379 -11.88 -6.26 -10.17
C PHE A 379 -11.93 -6.40 -8.65
N GLY A 380 -11.02 -5.74 -7.93
CA GLY A 380 -11.05 -5.69 -6.47
C GLY A 380 -12.37 -5.13 -5.94
N MET A 381 -12.84 -4.00 -6.48
CA MET A 381 -14.12 -3.41 -6.12
C MET A 381 -15.30 -4.38 -6.36
N MET A 382 -15.36 -5.03 -7.53
CA MET A 382 -16.39 -6.03 -7.82
C MET A 382 -16.36 -7.19 -6.82
N LEU A 383 -15.17 -7.67 -6.46
CA LEU A 383 -15.00 -8.76 -5.49
C LEU A 383 -15.48 -8.36 -4.10
N PHE A 384 -15.05 -7.20 -3.58
CA PHE A 384 -15.49 -6.66 -2.29
C PHE A 384 -17.02 -6.52 -2.26
N MET A 385 -17.62 -5.93 -3.30
CA MET A 385 -19.07 -5.73 -3.38
C MET A 385 -19.85 -7.05 -3.46
N SER A 386 -19.37 -8.02 -4.25
CA SER A 386 -20.01 -9.33 -4.40
C SER A 386 -20.07 -10.06 -3.07
N ILE A 387 -18.95 -10.10 -2.33
CA ILE A 387 -18.89 -10.75 -1.02
C ILE A 387 -19.74 -9.99 -0.01
N LEU A 388 -19.72 -8.65 -0.04
CA LEU A 388 -20.55 -7.82 0.83
C LEU A 388 -22.04 -8.09 0.65
N ILE A 389 -22.52 -8.26 -0.59
CA ILE A 389 -23.90 -8.65 -0.89
C ILE A 389 -24.23 -10.01 -0.25
N VAL A 390 -23.37 -11.01 -0.41
CA VAL A 390 -23.56 -12.34 0.19
C VAL A 390 -23.62 -12.24 1.72
N VAL A 391 -22.70 -11.50 2.33
CA VAL A 391 -22.67 -11.27 3.78
C VAL A 391 -23.95 -10.59 4.25
N GLU A 392 -24.44 -9.57 3.55
CA GLU A 392 -25.64 -8.84 3.93
C GLU A 392 -26.91 -9.72 3.86
N VAL A 393 -27.02 -10.58 2.83
CA VAL A 393 -28.08 -11.59 2.74
C VAL A 393 -28.02 -12.56 3.93
N VAL A 394 -26.82 -13.00 4.32
CA VAL A 394 -26.65 -13.89 5.49
C VAL A 394 -27.06 -13.19 6.78
N ILE A 395 -26.67 -11.93 7.00
CA ILE A 395 -27.10 -11.16 8.19
C ILE A 395 -28.63 -11.03 8.20
N TYR A 396 -29.25 -10.73 7.06
CA TYR A 396 -30.70 -10.59 6.96
C TYR A 396 -31.42 -11.89 7.35
N CYS A 397 -30.99 -13.00 6.77
CA CYS A 397 -31.52 -14.33 7.10
C CYS A 397 -31.36 -14.69 8.58
N LEU A 398 -30.19 -14.42 9.18
CA LEU A 398 -29.91 -14.74 10.59
C LEU A 398 -30.71 -13.87 11.56
N THR A 399 -30.96 -12.61 11.21
CA THR A 399 -31.72 -11.67 12.05
C THR A 399 -33.22 -11.94 11.98
N HIS A 400 -33.75 -12.28 10.80
CA HIS A 400 -35.17 -12.58 10.62
C HIS A 400 -35.57 -13.91 11.29
N LYS A 401 -34.76 -14.97 11.16
CA LYS A 401 -35.00 -16.27 11.84
C LYS A 401 -35.09 -16.15 13.37
N ARG A 402 -34.41 -15.18 13.97
CA ARG A 402 -34.46 -14.96 15.43
C ARG A 402 -35.75 -14.29 15.90
N HIS A 403 -36.33 -13.40 15.08
CA HIS A 403 -37.61 -12.78 15.40
C HIS A 403 -38.77 -13.79 15.34
N THR A 404 -38.80 -14.62 14.30
CA THR A 404 -39.86 -15.65 14.15
C THR A 404 -39.82 -16.70 15.27
N ARG A 405 -38.62 -17.09 15.74
CA ARG A 405 -38.48 -18.05 16.84
C ARG A 405 -38.90 -17.47 18.20
N LYS A 406 -38.70 -16.17 18.45
CA LYS A 406 -39.19 -15.50 19.66
C LYS A 406 -40.71 -15.31 19.65
N ALA A 407 -41.30 -14.98 18.50
CA ALA A 407 -42.75 -14.82 18.35
C ALA A 407 -43.55 -16.12 18.47
N ARG A 408 -42.92 -17.29 18.24
CA ARG A 408 -43.55 -18.62 18.46
C ARG A 408 -43.46 -19.12 19.90
N LEU A 409 -42.67 -18.47 20.75
CA LEU A 409 -42.43 -18.86 22.16
C LEU A 409 -43.09 -17.88 23.15
N SER A 410 -43.69 -16.80 22.66
CA SER A 410 -44.60 -15.89 23.38
C SER A 410 -46.02 -16.24 23.00
#